data_AF-A0AAN6MYU5-F1
#
_entry.id   AF-A0AAN6MYU5-F1
#
_cell.length_a   1.000
_cell.length_b   1.000
_cell.length_c   1.000
_cell.angle_alpha   90.00
_cell.angle_beta   90.00
_cell.angle_gamma   90.00
#
_symmetry.space_group_name_H-M   'P 1'
#
loop_
_entity.id
_entity.type
_entity.pdbx_description
1 polymer ?
#
loop_
_entity_poly.entity_id
_entity_poly.type
_entity_poly.pdbx_seq_one_letter_code
_entity_poly.pdbx_strand_id
1 'polypeptide(L)' 'MARTAPREKPGHQGYHISSDYMWIMRDSENLLWLPSEYRPWCSGVAGSTVAIGCASGRVLMITFRAEGPFDG' A
#
# COMPACT_ATOMS: atom_id res chain seq x y z
N MET A 1 24.64 14.39 -27.26
CA MET A 1 23.19 14.33 -27.03
C MET A 1 22.85 12.98 -26.39
N ALA A 2 22.98 12.83 -25.08
CA ALA A 2 22.57 11.59 -24.41
C ALA A 2 21.07 11.69 -24.11
N ARG A 3 20.28 10.80 -24.71
CA ARG A 3 18.86 10.64 -24.39
C ARG A 3 18.78 9.94 -23.04
N THR A 4 18.43 10.67 -21.99
CA THR A 4 18.04 10.06 -20.73
C THR A 4 16.73 9.32 -20.96
N ALA A 5 16.75 7.99 -20.84
CA ALA A 5 15.54 7.19 -20.81
C ALA A 5 14.64 7.65 -19.64
N PRO A 6 13.31 7.57 -19.75
CA PRO A 6 12.43 7.80 -18.61
C PRO A 6 12.88 6.90 -17.46
N ARG A 7 13.01 7.46 -16.27
CA ARG A 7 13.33 6.68 -15.07
C ARG A 7 12.13 5.79 -14.78
N GLU A 8 12.13 4.56 -15.29
CA GLU A 8 11.18 3.54 -14.87
C GLU A 8 11.38 3.37 -13.37
N LYS A 9 10.43 3.87 -12.59
CA LYS A 9 10.42 3.66 -11.15
C LYS A 9 10.41 2.14 -10.98
N PRO A 10 11.30 1.54 -10.17
CA PRO A 10 11.17 0.12 -9.87
C PRO A 10 9.74 -0.05 -9.33
N GLY A 11 8.90 -0.75 -10.10
CA GLY A 11 7.52 -0.99 -9.72
C GLY A 11 7.56 -1.61 -8.33
N HIS A 12 6.94 -0.96 -7.36
CA HIS A 12 6.89 -1.50 -6.00
C HIS A 12 6.14 -2.82 -6.05
N GLN A 13 6.85 -3.94 -6.09
CA GLN A 13 6.22 -5.26 -6.10
C GLN A 13 5.60 -5.49 -4.71
N GLY A 14 4.28 -5.68 -4.65
CA GLY A 14 3.54 -5.93 -3.42
C GLY A 14 2.86 -4.71 -2.79
N TYR A 15 2.42 -4.88 -1.54
CA TYR A 15 1.63 -3.89 -0.83
C TYR A 15 2.48 -2.72 -0.35
N HIS A 16 1.94 -1.50 -0.45
CA HIS A 16 2.56 -0.29 0.07
C HIS A 16 1.54 0.83 0.28
N ILE A 17 1.95 1.88 0.98
CA ILE A 17 1.17 3.11 1.10
C ILE A 17 1.59 4.08 -0.01
N SER A 18 0.61 4.73 -0.65
CA SER A 18 0.86 5.77 -1.65
C SER A 18 1.61 6.97 -1.03
N SER A 19 2.35 7.72 -1.86
CA SER A 19 3.15 8.86 -1.35
C SER A 19 2.30 10.01 -0.78
N ASP A 20 1.02 10.08 -1.12
CA ASP A 20 0.04 11.02 -0.55
C ASP A 20 -0.69 10.47 0.69
N TYR A 21 -0.35 9.24 1.10
CA TYR A 21 -0.91 8.53 2.26
C TYR A 21 -2.42 8.26 2.19
N MET A 22 -3.02 8.39 1.02
CA MET A 22 -4.47 8.21 0.84
C MET A 22 -4.86 6.80 0.41
N TRP A 23 -3.90 5.98 -0.02
CA TRP A 23 -4.19 4.66 -0.56
C TRP A 23 -3.26 3.60 0.00
N ILE A 24 -3.85 2.44 0.32
CA ILE A 24 -3.13 1.18 0.29
C ILE A 24 -3.14 0.70 -1.16
N MET A 25 -1.94 0.52 -1.69
CA MET A 25 -1.71 0.09 -3.06
C MET A 25 -1.10 -1.31 -3.08
N ARG A 26 -1.31 -2.01 -4.19
CA ARG A 26 -0.52 -3.17 -4.58
C ARG A 26 -0.01 -2.94 -5.99
N ASP A 27 1.30 -3.03 -6.18
CA ASP A 27 1.93 -2.77 -7.47
C ASP A 27 1.62 -1.37 -8.02
N SER A 28 0.75 -1.23 -9.01
CA SER A 28 0.33 0.08 -9.55
C SER A 28 -1.15 0.39 -9.30
N GLU A 29 -1.84 -0.44 -8.51
CA GLU A 29 -3.29 -0.37 -8.31
C GLU A 29 -3.64 0.13 -6.91
N ASN A 30 -4.63 1.02 -6.86
CA ASN A 30 -5.23 1.53 -5.63
C ASN A 30 -6.26 0.54 -5.11
N LEU A 31 -5.99 -0.10 -3.96
CA LEU A 31 -6.87 -1.13 -3.40
C LEU A 31 -7.86 -0.57 -2.38
N LEU A 32 -7.37 0.26 -1.45
CA LEU A 32 -8.19 0.77 -0.35
C LEU A 32 -7.87 2.24 -0.09
N TRP A 33 -8.90 3.06 -0.12
CA TRP A 33 -8.82 4.46 0.26
C TRP A 33 -8.79 4.61 1.78
N LEU A 34 -7.95 5.50 2.28
CA LEU A 34 -7.78 5.81 3.70
C LEU A 34 -8.46 7.14 4.04
N PRO A 35 -9.53 7.12 4.86
CA PRO A 35 -10.08 8.33 5.46
C PRO A 35 -9.02 9.12 6.24
N SER A 36 -9.24 10.42 6.40
CA SER A 36 -8.26 11.33 7.02
C SER A 36 -7.83 10.91 8.42
N GLU A 37 -8.75 10.35 9.22
CA GLU A 37 -8.48 9.85 10.58
C GLU A 37 -7.56 8.62 10.62
N TYR A 38 -7.45 7.89 9.51
CA TYR A 38 -6.65 6.67 9.37
C TYR A 38 -5.37 6.89 8.55
N ARG A 39 -5.07 8.14 8.16
CA ARG A 39 -3.84 8.42 7.44
C ARG A 39 -2.62 8.12 8.34
N PRO A 40 -1.63 7.36 7.84
CA PRO A 40 -0.49 6.92 8.62
C PRO A 40 0.41 8.08 9.02
N TRP A 41 0.84 8.05 10.29
CA TRP A 41 2.07 8.71 10.73
C TRP A 41 3.27 7.78 10.52
N CYS A 42 3.05 6.48 10.71
CA CYS A 42 3.98 5.42 10.34
C CYS A 42 3.21 4.23 9.74
N SER A 43 3.92 3.40 8.96
CA SER A 43 3.36 2.18 8.39
C SER A 43 4.41 1.10 8.25
N GLY A 44 3.96 -0.15 8.17
CA GLY A 44 4.80 -1.31 7.92
C GLY A 44 4.04 -2.36 7.13
N VAL A 45 4.76 -3.13 6.31
CA VAL A 45 4.18 -4.18 5.47
C VAL A 45 4.87 -5.50 5.77
N ALA A 46 4.08 -6.54 5.98
CA ALA A 46 4.54 -7.92 6.16
C ALA A 46 3.64 -8.87 5.36
N GLY A 47 4.16 -9.39 4.24
CA GLY A 47 3.39 -10.22 3.32
C GLY A 47 2.19 -9.47 2.76
N SER A 48 0.97 -9.99 2.99
CA SER A 48 -0.29 -9.34 2.60
C SER A 48 -0.93 -8.48 3.69
N THR A 49 -0.20 -8.22 4.78
CA THR A 49 -0.67 -7.40 5.89
C THR A 49 0.00 -6.03 5.88
N VAL A 50 -0.82 -4.99 5.98
CA VAL A 50 -0.39 -3.60 6.14
C VAL A 50 -0.79 -3.13 7.53
N ALA A 51 0.19 -2.65 8.29
CA ALA A 51 -0.01 -2.02 9.59
C ALA A 51 0.13 -0.50 9.46
N ILE A 52 -0.81 0.25 10.04
CA ILE A 52 -0.85 1.71 10.03
C ILE A 52 -0.90 2.22 11.46
N GLY A 53 0.07 3.04 11.85
CA GLY A 53 0.04 3.81 13.09
C GLY A 53 -0.51 5.21 12.83
N CYS A 54 -1.62 5.55 13.48
CA CYS A 54 -2.26 6.87 13.36
C CYS A 54 -1.72 7.84 14.42
N ALA A 55 -1.86 9.15 14.16
CA ALA A 55 -1.49 10.20 15.11
C ALA A 55 -2.25 10.12 16.45
N SER A 56 -3.42 9.46 16.47
CA SER A 56 -4.20 9.19 17.68
C SER A 56 -3.60 8.10 18.59
N GLY A 57 -2.53 7.43 18.18
CA GLY A 57 -1.96 6.26 18.86
C GLY A 57 -2.66 4.93 18.53
N ARG A 58 -3.72 4.95 17.71
CA ARG A 58 -4.37 3.72 17.23
C ARG A 58 -3.52 3.04 16.16
N VAL A 59 -3.59 1.71 16.13
CA VAL A 59 -2.96 0.89 15.09
C VAL A 59 -4.03 0.12 14.34
N LEU A 60 -4.01 0.21 13.01
CA LEU A 60 -4.85 -0.57 12.12
C LEU A 60 -4.01 -1.68 11.48
N MET A 61 -4.54 -2.90 11.47
CA MET A 61 -3.96 -4.02 10.74
C MET A 61 -4.96 -4.50 9.70
N ILE A 62 -4.54 -4.49 8.44
CA ILE A 62 -5.36 -4.87 7.29
C ILE A 62 -4.66 -6.00 6.56
N THR A 63 -5.27 -7.17 6.53
CA THR A 63 -4.76 -8.36 5.82
C THR A 63 -5.61 -8.63 4.60
N PHE A 64 -4.98 -8.57 3.43
CA PHE A 64 -5.62 -8.94 2.18
C PHE A 64 -5.53 -10.46 1.98
N ARG A 65 -6.67 -11.07 1.66
CA ARG A 65 -6.72 -12.46 1.20
C ARG A 65 -6.69 -12.46 -0.31
N ALA A 66 -5.89 -13.35 -0.90
CA ALA A 66 -6.11 -13.72 -2.29
C ALA A 66 -7.42 -14.53 -2.31
N GLU A 67 -8.37 -14.18 -3.18
CA GLU A 67 -9.40 -15.15 -3.53
C GLU A 67 -8.68 -16.34 -4.15
N GLY A 68 -8.79 -17.50 -3.52
CA GLY A 68 -8.36 -18.75 -4.13
C GLY A 68 -9.22 -19.01 -5.38
N PRO A 69 -8.69 -19.70 -6.40
CA PRO A 69 -9.52 -20.12 -7.52
C PRO A 69 -10.51 -21.17 -7.00
N PHE A 70 -11.75 -20.75 -6.81
CA PHE A 70 -12.95 -21.57 -6.62
C PHE A 70 -12.72 -22.91 -5.90
N ASP A 71 -12.88 -22.90 -4.58
CA ASP A 71 -13.35 -24.06 -3.83
C ASP A 71 -14.65 -24.55 -4.47
N GLY A 72 -14.51 -25.62 -5.27
CA GLY A 72 -15.60 -26.30 -6.00
C GLY A 72 -16.47 -27.17 -5.11
#